data_AF-A0A2E1HW56-F1
#
_entry.id   AF-A0A2E1HW56-F1
#
_cell.length_a   1.000
_cell.length_b   1.000
_cell.length_c   1.000
_cell.angle_alpha   90.00
_cell.angle_beta   90.00
_cell.angle_gamma   90.00
#
_symmetry.space_group_name_H-M   'P 1'
#
loop_
_entity.id
_entity.type
_entity.pdbx_description
1 polymer ?
#
loop_
_entity_poly.entity_id
_entity_poly.type
_entity_poly.pdbx_seq_one_letter_code
_entity_poly.pdbx_strand_id
1 'polypeptide(L)'
;MSQSEDASWLVIDGYEDEPAAFGVPPYVGFHIRYICGVLEQRGIPYEYRTIDSYRLDAPSLENRLGIVLLAGAVVPGKYLRGAPISLRETRDVISKSPGDTPFLCGGWAIRGWKQQGWSPLRQNLFLALQDTDATLEHFLDQGEWGHKRRTAEQWTDWAHHGARSKAVSKNPDLHGPLTYEVEVYQGCVRFKR
;
A
#
# COMPACT_ATOMS: atom_id res chain seq x y z
N MET A 1 10.38 14.28 28.44
CA MET A 1 10.54 15.15 27.27
C MET A 1 10.10 14.32 26.07
N SER A 2 8.84 14.46 25.64
CA SER A 2 8.38 13.76 24.42
C SER A 2 9.09 14.41 23.24
N GLN A 3 9.90 13.65 22.53
CA GLN A 3 10.27 14.04 21.17
C GLN A 3 8.94 14.26 20.44
N SER A 4 8.69 15.46 19.90
CA SER A 4 7.61 15.60 18.93
C SER A 4 8.02 14.69 17.77
N GLU A 5 7.36 13.55 17.62
CA GLU A 5 7.54 12.75 16.41
C GLU A 5 7.14 13.64 15.24
N ASP A 6 8.11 13.97 14.38
CA ASP A 6 7.85 14.69 13.16
C ASP A 6 6.76 13.94 12.37
N ALA A 7 5.75 14.67 11.90
CA ALA A 7 4.62 14.08 11.19
C ALA A 7 5.12 13.25 10.00
N SER A 8 4.58 12.04 9.84
CA SER A 8 4.98 11.10 8.79
C SER A 8 3.77 10.58 8.03
N TRP A 9 4.00 10.03 6.85
CA TRP A 9 3.04 9.11 6.25
C TRP A 9 2.98 7.79 7.01
N LEU A 10 1.87 7.07 6.89
CA LEU A 10 1.74 5.68 7.31
C LEU A 10 1.39 4.82 6.10
N VAL A 11 2.21 3.81 5.81
CA VAL A 11 1.97 2.81 4.78
C VAL A 11 1.58 1.50 5.46
N ILE A 12 0.32 1.11 5.27
CA ILE A 12 -0.24 -0.15 5.75
C ILE A 12 -0.21 -1.15 4.59
N ASP A 13 0.67 -2.13 4.72
CA ASP A 13 0.70 -3.31 3.86
C ASP A 13 -0.39 -4.29 4.32
N GLY A 14 -1.58 -4.12 3.75
CA GLY A 14 -2.72 -5.02 3.94
C GLY A 14 -2.54 -6.39 3.30
N TYR A 15 -1.38 -6.61 2.67
CA TYR A 15 -1.01 -7.73 1.81
C TYR A 15 -1.90 -7.91 0.58
N GLU A 16 -1.32 -8.59 -0.40
CA GLU A 16 -1.90 -8.90 -1.69
C GLU A 16 -1.74 -10.39 -1.96
N ASP A 17 -2.75 -11.04 -2.52
CA ASP A 17 -2.69 -12.43 -2.98
C ASP A 17 -3.40 -12.51 -4.33
N GLU A 18 -2.67 -12.12 -5.36
CA GLU A 18 -3.12 -12.02 -6.73
C GLU A 18 -2.38 -13.05 -7.59
N PRO A 19 -2.97 -13.50 -8.72
CA PRO A 19 -2.30 -14.47 -9.59
C PRO A 19 -0.89 -14.07 -10.07
N ALA A 20 -0.57 -12.77 -10.03
CA ALA A 20 0.73 -12.23 -10.41
C ALA A 20 1.60 -11.77 -9.23
N ALA A 21 1.10 -11.79 -8.00
CA ALA A 21 1.79 -11.31 -6.80
C ALA A 21 1.26 -12.03 -5.56
N PHE A 22 2.08 -12.88 -4.93
CA PHE A 22 1.65 -13.65 -3.76
C PHE A 22 1.52 -12.83 -2.51
N GLY A 23 2.38 -11.80 -2.35
CA GLY A 23 2.33 -10.68 -1.39
C GLY A 23 1.94 -10.91 0.08
N VAL A 24 1.74 -12.15 0.51
CA VAL A 24 1.43 -12.59 1.87
C VAL A 24 2.69 -13.25 2.44
N PRO A 25 2.99 -13.13 3.75
CA PRO A 25 4.19 -13.73 4.32
C PRO A 25 4.35 -15.21 3.95
N PRO A 26 5.53 -15.64 3.46
CA PRO A 26 6.84 -14.97 3.55
C PRO A 26 7.18 -13.95 2.44
N TYR A 27 6.25 -13.59 1.57
CA TYR A 27 6.52 -12.73 0.41
C TYR A 27 6.32 -11.25 0.73
N VAL A 28 7.14 -10.40 0.12
CA VAL A 28 6.86 -8.96 -0.01
C VAL A 28 6.67 -8.61 -1.48
N GLY A 29 5.47 -8.16 -1.79
CA GLY A 29 5.04 -7.85 -3.14
C GLY A 29 5.68 -6.58 -3.71
N PHE A 30 5.59 -6.41 -5.02
CA PHE A 30 6.17 -5.24 -5.68
C PHE A 30 5.28 -3.99 -5.52
N HIS A 31 3.96 -4.12 -5.47
CA HIS A 31 3.07 -2.95 -5.34
C HIS A 31 3.34 -2.15 -4.07
N ILE A 32 3.47 -2.82 -2.92
CA ILE A 32 3.77 -2.13 -1.66
C ILE A 32 5.15 -1.49 -1.67
N ARG A 33 6.13 -2.15 -2.30
CA ARG A 33 7.48 -1.59 -2.44
C ARG A 33 7.49 -0.37 -3.34
N TYR A 34 6.67 -0.30 -4.37
CA TYR A 34 6.60 0.89 -5.22
C TYR A 34 5.86 2.04 -4.55
N ILE A 35 4.80 1.77 -3.78
CA ILE A 35 4.17 2.78 -2.91
C ILE A 35 5.21 3.38 -1.97
N CYS A 36 6.01 2.53 -1.32
CA CYS A 36 7.13 2.98 -0.51
C CYS A 36 8.20 3.71 -1.34
N GLY A 37 8.48 3.23 -2.55
CA GLY A 37 9.43 3.80 -3.48
C GLY A 37 9.12 5.24 -3.87
N VAL A 38 7.84 5.60 -4.02
CA VAL A 38 7.38 6.98 -4.23
C VAL A 38 7.80 7.88 -3.06
N LEU A 39 7.56 7.42 -1.83
CA LEU A 39 7.91 8.18 -0.61
C LEU A 39 9.42 8.30 -0.43
N GLU A 40 10.16 7.21 -0.69
CA GLU A 40 11.63 7.20 -0.67
C GLU A 40 12.23 8.13 -1.74
N GLN A 41 11.69 8.14 -2.96
CA GLN A 41 12.14 9.04 -4.02
C GLN A 41 11.96 10.51 -3.64
N ARG A 42 10.84 10.85 -3.00
CA ARG A 42 10.53 12.22 -2.55
C ARG A 42 11.21 12.59 -1.23
N GLY A 43 11.88 11.65 -0.55
CA GLY A 43 12.46 11.88 0.77
C GLY A 43 11.43 12.18 1.86
N ILE A 44 10.19 11.70 1.69
CA ILE A 44 9.09 11.94 2.62
C ILE A 44 9.17 10.92 3.77
N PRO A 45 9.16 11.35 5.04
CA PRO A 45 9.19 10.43 6.16
C PRO A 45 7.90 9.61 6.22
N TYR A 46 8.05 8.30 6.40
CA TYR A 46 6.91 7.41 6.56
C TYR A 46 7.19 6.24 7.49
N GLU A 47 6.14 5.71 8.10
CA GLU A 47 6.14 4.46 8.85
C GLU A 47 5.59 3.34 7.97
N TYR A 48 6.21 2.17 8.00
CA TYR A 48 5.74 0.97 7.29
C TYR A 48 5.22 -0.03 8.31
N ARG A 49 3.98 -0.50 8.13
CA ARG A 49 3.37 -1.53 8.95
C ARG A 49 2.73 -2.59 8.08
N THR A 50 3.05 -3.85 8.36
CA THR A 50 2.25 -4.97 7.85
C THR A 50 0.92 -5.06 8.58
N ILE A 51 -0.10 -5.63 7.96
CA ILE A 51 -1.39 -5.82 8.63
C ILE A 51 -1.26 -6.66 9.90
N ASP A 52 -0.36 -7.66 9.91
CA ASP A 52 -0.11 -8.45 11.12
C ASP A 52 0.55 -7.61 12.22
N SER A 53 1.51 -6.74 11.87
CA SER A 53 2.08 -5.80 12.84
C SER A 53 1.05 -4.80 13.35
N TYR A 54 0.18 -4.31 12.46
CA TYR A 54 -0.91 -3.39 12.80
C TYR A 54 -1.95 -4.04 13.72
N ARG A 55 -2.27 -5.33 13.51
CA ARG A 55 -3.17 -6.10 14.39
C ARG A 55 -2.59 -6.28 15.80
N LEU A 56 -1.27 -6.46 15.91
CA LEU A 56 -0.57 -6.67 17.17
C LEU A 56 -0.39 -5.37 17.95
N ASP A 57 0.04 -4.32 17.26
CA ASP A 57 0.36 -3.00 17.84
C ASP A 57 0.04 -1.91 16.81
N ALA A 58 -1.23 -1.49 16.81
CA ALA A 58 -1.70 -0.46 15.90
C ALA A 58 -1.06 0.89 16.29
N PRO A 59 -0.32 1.54 15.37
CA PRO A 59 0.28 2.82 15.68
C PRO A 59 -0.80 3.92 15.77
N SER A 60 -0.47 5.05 16.40
CA SER A 60 -1.38 6.20 16.41
C SER A 60 -1.69 6.67 14.98
N LEU A 61 -2.96 6.96 14.71
CA LEU A 61 -3.39 7.57 13.45
C LEU A 61 -3.42 9.11 13.52
N GLU A 62 -3.14 9.68 14.69
CA GLU A 62 -3.01 11.13 14.88
C GLU A 62 -1.67 11.63 14.33
N ASN A 63 -1.60 12.93 14.00
CA ASN A 63 -0.39 13.61 13.52
C ASN A 63 0.27 12.94 12.29
N ARG A 64 -0.54 12.45 11.35
CA ARG A 64 -0.08 11.85 10.08
C ARG A 64 -0.18 12.84 8.92
N LEU A 65 0.84 12.85 8.07
CA LEU A 65 0.81 13.58 6.79
C LEU A 65 -0.17 12.95 5.79
N GLY A 66 -0.39 11.64 5.92
CA GLY A 66 -1.30 10.86 5.11
C GLY A 66 -1.19 9.38 5.42
N ILE A 67 -2.17 8.60 4.98
CA ILE A 67 -2.23 7.15 5.17
C ILE A 67 -2.42 6.50 3.80
N VAL A 68 -1.61 5.48 3.50
CA VAL A 68 -1.82 4.59 2.35
C VAL A 68 -2.08 3.19 2.86
N LEU A 69 -3.16 2.57 2.38
CA LEU A 69 -3.52 1.19 2.67
C LEU A 69 -3.60 0.42 1.36
N LEU A 70 -2.70 -0.55 1.19
CA LEU A 70 -2.77 -1.51 0.09
C LEU A 70 -3.59 -2.71 0.54
N ALA A 71 -4.65 -3.05 -0.17
CA ALA A 71 -5.41 -4.28 0.00
C ALA A 71 -5.49 -4.99 -1.35
N GLY A 72 -4.66 -6.01 -1.55
CA GLY A 72 -4.71 -6.83 -2.75
C GLY A 72 -5.84 -7.86 -2.71
N ALA A 73 -6.01 -8.62 -3.79
CA ALA A 73 -7.05 -9.64 -3.84
C ALA A 73 -6.88 -10.68 -2.72
N VAL A 74 -8.00 -11.28 -2.29
CA VAL A 74 -8.02 -12.34 -1.28
C VAL A 74 -8.52 -13.61 -1.95
N VAL A 75 -7.66 -14.62 -2.05
CA VAL A 75 -8.04 -15.94 -2.55
C VAL A 75 -8.56 -16.79 -1.39
N PRO A 76 -9.73 -17.45 -1.53
CA PRO A 76 -10.21 -18.38 -0.51
C PRO A 76 -9.18 -19.50 -0.26
N GLY A 77 -8.66 -19.59 0.96
CA GLY A 77 -7.62 -20.55 1.28
C GLY A 77 -7.07 -20.41 2.70
N LYS A 78 -6.14 -21.29 3.04
CA LYS A 78 -5.33 -21.16 4.26
C LYS A 78 -4.04 -20.44 3.91
N TYR A 79 -3.83 -19.29 4.54
CA TYR A 79 -2.57 -18.57 4.47
C TYR A 79 -1.56 -19.18 5.45
N LEU A 80 -0.28 -19.21 5.07
CA LEU A 80 0.76 -19.85 5.85
C LEU A 80 0.96 -19.19 7.21
N ARG A 81 0.89 -17.86 7.29
CA ARG A 81 1.12 -17.10 8.53
C ARG A 81 0.23 -15.89 8.73
N GLY A 82 0.02 -15.08 7.69
CA GLY A 82 -0.76 -13.84 7.76
C GLY A 82 -1.91 -13.87 6.79
N ALA A 83 -3.09 -13.40 7.19
CA ALA A 83 -4.20 -13.23 6.25
C ALA A 83 -4.21 -11.78 5.73
N PRO A 84 -4.50 -11.55 4.43
CA PRO A 84 -4.75 -10.20 3.93
C PRO A 84 -5.82 -9.46 4.74
N ILE A 85 -5.79 -8.14 4.68
CA ILE A 85 -6.75 -7.28 5.36
C ILE A 85 -8.17 -7.51 4.82
N SER A 86 -9.15 -7.60 5.73
CA SER A 86 -10.56 -7.69 5.36
C SER A 86 -11.19 -6.32 5.09
N LEU A 87 -12.34 -6.30 4.41
CA LEU A 87 -13.14 -5.07 4.26
C LEU A 87 -13.58 -4.50 5.62
N ARG A 88 -13.84 -5.36 6.60
CA ARG A 88 -14.20 -4.94 7.96
C ARG A 88 -13.04 -4.20 8.63
N GLU A 89 -11.83 -4.75 8.58
CA GLU A 89 -10.64 -4.10 9.13
C GLU A 89 -10.33 -2.81 8.37
N THR A 90 -10.45 -2.81 7.04
CA THR A 90 -10.27 -1.59 6.23
C THR A 90 -11.23 -0.47 6.67
N ARG A 91 -12.51 -0.80 6.92
CA ARG A 91 -13.50 0.17 7.43
C ARG A 91 -13.14 0.68 8.82
N ASP A 92 -12.62 -0.17 9.69
CA ASP A 92 -12.21 0.18 11.05
C ASP A 92 -10.98 1.11 11.06
N VAL A 93 -9.98 0.86 10.21
CA VAL A 93 -8.83 1.76 10.05
C VAL A 93 -9.28 3.12 9.52
N ILE A 94 -10.16 3.13 8.52
CA ILE A 94 -10.72 4.36 7.96
C ILE A 94 -11.49 5.12 9.06
N SER A 95 -12.40 4.48 9.79
CA SER A 95 -13.23 5.20 10.78
C SER A 95 -12.41 5.80 11.94
N LYS A 96 -11.25 5.23 12.24
CA LYS A 96 -10.34 5.71 13.30
C LYS A 96 -9.40 6.82 12.84
N SER A 97 -9.16 6.99 11.53
CA SER A 97 -8.24 8.03 11.07
C SER A 97 -8.86 9.43 11.17
N PRO A 98 -8.07 10.50 11.38
CA PRO A 98 -8.60 11.87 11.42
C PRO A 98 -9.27 12.29 10.11
N GLY A 99 -10.25 13.20 10.20
CA GLY A 99 -11.10 13.63 9.08
C GLY A 99 -10.40 14.51 8.04
N ASP A 100 -9.25 15.08 8.37
CA ASP A 100 -8.43 15.96 7.54
C ASP A 100 -7.21 15.25 6.95
N THR A 101 -6.77 14.13 7.53
CA THR A 101 -5.63 13.34 7.04
C THR A 101 -5.92 12.67 5.69
N PRO A 102 -5.17 12.95 4.61
CA PRO A 102 -5.35 12.26 3.32
C PRO A 102 -5.25 10.74 3.47
N PHE A 103 -6.20 9.99 2.93
CA PHE A 103 -6.26 8.53 3.01
C PHE A 103 -6.40 7.94 1.61
N LEU A 104 -5.40 7.16 1.18
CA LEU A 104 -5.40 6.44 -0.07
C LEU A 104 -5.59 4.94 0.17
N CYS A 105 -6.63 4.35 -0.40
CA CYS A 105 -6.81 2.91 -0.46
C CYS A 105 -6.55 2.41 -1.89
N GLY A 106 -5.72 1.39 -2.05
CA GLY A 106 -5.42 0.79 -3.35
C GLY A 106 -5.30 -0.73 -3.32
N GLY A 107 -5.02 -1.33 -4.47
CA GLY A 107 -4.98 -2.80 -4.66
C GLY A 107 -6.29 -3.39 -5.17
N TRP A 108 -6.27 -4.67 -5.58
CA TRP A 108 -7.42 -5.28 -6.24
C TRP A 108 -8.63 -5.51 -5.35
N ALA A 109 -8.46 -5.74 -4.05
CA ALA A 109 -9.62 -5.88 -3.16
C ALA A 109 -10.42 -4.58 -3.09
N ILE A 110 -9.78 -3.41 -3.12
CA ILE A 110 -10.47 -2.12 -3.18
C ILE A 110 -11.35 -2.01 -4.42
N ARG A 111 -10.84 -2.45 -5.58
CA ARG A 111 -11.61 -2.49 -6.83
C ARG A 111 -12.80 -3.45 -6.72
N GLY A 112 -12.58 -4.65 -6.19
CA GLY A 112 -13.61 -5.66 -5.98
C GLY A 112 -14.71 -5.19 -5.03
N TRP A 113 -14.34 -4.63 -3.88
CA TRP A 113 -15.30 -4.10 -2.90
C TRP A 113 -16.11 -2.93 -3.47
N LYS A 114 -15.50 -2.05 -4.26
CA LYS A 114 -16.22 -0.97 -4.94
C LYS A 114 -17.24 -1.51 -5.95
N GLN A 115 -16.88 -2.53 -6.73
CA GLN A 115 -17.81 -3.22 -7.64
C GLN A 115 -18.97 -3.90 -6.89
N GLN A 116 -18.72 -4.36 -5.67
CA GLN A 116 -19.72 -4.93 -4.76
C GLN A 116 -20.55 -3.86 -4.00
N GLY A 117 -20.39 -2.57 -4.34
CA GLY A 117 -21.18 -1.48 -3.78
C GLY A 117 -20.59 -0.77 -2.57
N TRP A 118 -19.34 -1.08 -2.17
CA TRP A 118 -18.67 -0.31 -1.12
C TRP A 118 -18.25 1.08 -1.64
N SER A 119 -18.98 2.11 -1.22
CA SER A 119 -18.74 3.51 -1.59
C SER A 119 -18.80 4.42 -0.35
N PRO A 120 -17.74 4.45 0.48
CA PRO A 120 -17.70 5.30 1.66
C PRO A 120 -17.76 6.78 1.26
N LEU A 121 -18.64 7.55 1.91
CA LEU A 121 -18.74 9.00 1.73
C LEU A 121 -17.82 9.68 2.74
N ARG A 122 -16.58 9.93 2.32
CA ARG A 122 -15.56 10.57 3.15
C ARG A 122 -14.66 11.45 2.30
N GLN A 123 -14.57 12.73 2.65
CA GLN A 123 -13.92 13.76 1.83
C GLN A 123 -12.42 13.52 1.61
N ASN A 124 -11.72 13.05 2.65
CA ASN A 124 -10.28 12.81 2.63
C ASN A 124 -9.90 11.38 2.21
N LEU A 125 -10.84 10.57 1.71
CA LEU A 125 -10.60 9.19 1.29
C LEU A 125 -10.64 9.04 -0.22
N PHE A 126 -9.59 8.48 -0.80
CA PHE A 126 -9.53 8.12 -2.21
C PHE A 126 -9.37 6.61 -2.40
N LEU A 127 -10.26 6.01 -3.19
CA LEU A 127 -10.17 4.60 -3.58
C LEU A 127 -9.53 4.49 -4.97
N ALA A 128 -8.22 4.21 -5.01
CA ALA A 128 -7.47 4.07 -6.26
C ALA A 128 -7.94 2.85 -7.07
N LEU A 129 -8.43 3.12 -8.28
CA LEU A 129 -8.86 2.08 -9.23
C LEU A 129 -7.82 1.77 -10.31
N GLN A 130 -6.66 2.41 -10.24
CA GLN A 130 -5.52 2.19 -11.12
C GLN A 130 -4.28 1.88 -10.27
N ASP A 131 -3.10 2.34 -10.68
CA ASP A 131 -1.85 2.11 -9.97
C ASP A 131 -1.82 2.99 -8.71
N THR A 132 -1.60 2.37 -7.55
CA THR A 132 -1.75 3.04 -6.24
C THR A 132 -0.59 3.99 -5.98
N ASP A 133 0.61 3.53 -6.29
CA ASP A 133 1.86 4.31 -6.33
C ASP A 133 1.76 5.50 -7.29
N ALA A 134 1.30 5.32 -8.53
CA ALA A 134 1.15 6.45 -9.47
C ALA A 134 0.07 7.45 -9.03
N THR A 135 -0.99 6.96 -8.41
CA THR A 135 -2.04 7.80 -7.83
C THR A 135 -1.52 8.60 -6.63
N LEU A 136 -0.70 7.96 -5.77
CA LEU A 136 -0.04 8.62 -4.66
C LEU A 136 0.89 9.72 -5.15
N GLU A 137 1.75 9.41 -6.12
CA GLU A 137 2.69 10.38 -6.67
C GLU A 137 1.96 11.61 -7.21
N HIS A 138 0.89 11.40 -7.97
CA HIS A 138 0.11 12.50 -8.51
C HIS A 138 -0.49 13.40 -7.43
N PHE A 139 -0.98 12.82 -6.35
CA PHE A 139 -1.48 13.60 -5.22
C PHE A 139 -0.36 14.39 -4.51
N LEU A 140 0.80 13.76 -4.31
CA LEU A 140 1.96 14.42 -3.72
C LEU A 140 2.49 15.56 -4.60
N ASP A 141 2.29 15.47 -5.91
CA ASP A 141 2.71 16.48 -6.88
C ASP A 141 1.72 17.63 -7.04
N GLN A 142 0.43 17.31 -7.14
CA GLN A 142 -0.62 18.25 -7.56
C GLN A 142 -1.55 18.67 -6.41
N GLY A 143 -1.50 17.99 -5.26
CA GLY A 143 -2.41 18.21 -4.14
C GLY A 143 -3.83 17.68 -4.35
N GLU A 144 -4.10 17.04 -5.48
CA GLU A 144 -5.42 16.50 -5.84
C GLU A 144 -5.35 15.02 -6.20
N TRP A 145 -6.38 14.27 -5.82
CA TRP A 145 -6.46 12.85 -6.13
C TRP A 145 -6.86 12.62 -7.59
N GLY A 146 -6.22 11.65 -8.23
CA GLY A 146 -6.56 11.24 -9.59
C GLY A 146 -6.09 9.84 -9.89
N HIS A 147 -6.92 9.05 -10.57
CA HIS A 147 -6.52 7.71 -11.02
C HIS A 147 -5.41 7.82 -12.06
N LYS A 148 -4.23 7.28 -11.75
CA LYS A 148 -3.09 7.25 -12.66
C LYS A 148 -2.57 5.84 -12.89
N ARG A 149 -1.92 5.67 -14.04
CA ARG A 149 -1.06 4.52 -14.36
C ARG A 149 0.39 4.97 -14.40
N ARG A 150 1.28 4.07 -13.99
CA ARG A 150 2.73 4.24 -14.11
C ARG A 150 3.14 4.48 -15.56
N THR A 151 4.10 5.36 -15.76
CA THR A 151 4.95 5.35 -16.96
C THR A 151 6.08 4.32 -16.79
N ALA A 152 6.82 4.03 -17.87
CA ALA A 152 7.96 3.10 -17.82
C ALA A 152 9.09 3.63 -16.93
N GLU A 153 9.29 4.96 -16.94
CA GLU A 153 10.27 5.66 -16.11
C GLU A 153 9.87 5.55 -14.63
N GLN A 154 8.62 5.89 -14.30
CA GLN A 154 8.08 5.75 -12.94
C GLN A 154 8.20 4.32 -12.41
N TRP A 155 7.87 3.33 -13.25
CA TRP A 155 8.01 1.92 -12.89
C TRP A 155 9.45 1.55 -12.54
N THR A 156 10.41 1.97 -13.36
CA THR A 156 11.84 1.71 -13.15
C THR A 156 12.35 2.38 -11.88
N ASP A 157 12.04 3.67 -11.71
CA ASP A 157 12.49 4.46 -10.58
C ASP A 157 11.93 3.91 -9.26
N TRP A 158 10.62 3.63 -9.21
CA TRP A 158 9.99 3.11 -7.99
C TRP A 158 10.37 1.67 -7.69
N ALA A 159 10.76 0.87 -8.69
CA ALA A 159 11.39 -0.42 -8.43
C ALA A 159 12.74 -0.27 -7.74
N HIS A 160 13.59 0.66 -8.17
CA HIS A 160 14.89 0.91 -7.55
C HIS A 160 14.77 1.52 -6.15
N HIS A 161 13.92 2.53 -5.97
CA HIS A 161 13.67 3.13 -4.66
C HIS A 161 12.97 2.14 -3.72
N GLY A 162 11.98 1.40 -4.22
CA GLY A 162 11.25 0.37 -3.48
C GLY A 162 12.16 -0.76 -2.96
N ALA A 163 13.20 -1.12 -3.71
CA ALA A 163 14.19 -2.12 -3.29
C ALA A 163 15.01 -1.70 -2.05
N ARG A 164 15.09 -0.40 -1.75
CA ARG A 164 15.82 0.15 -0.57
C ARG A 164 14.89 0.61 0.55
N SER A 165 13.59 0.49 0.33
CA SER A 165 12.56 1.09 1.17
C SER A 165 12.40 0.41 2.54
N LYS A 166 11.64 1.03 3.44
CA LYS A 166 11.26 0.43 4.74
C LYS A 166 10.46 -0.86 4.61
N ALA A 167 9.76 -1.11 3.50
CA ALA A 167 9.11 -2.40 3.26
C ALA A 167 10.11 -3.56 3.11
N VAL A 168 11.38 -3.24 2.82
CA VAL A 168 12.51 -4.19 2.78
C VAL A 168 13.28 -4.15 4.09
N SER A 169 13.74 -2.96 4.50
CA SER A 169 14.68 -2.78 5.61
C SER A 169 14.06 -2.83 7.01
N LYS A 170 12.72 -2.75 7.11
CA LYS A 170 11.95 -2.80 8.35
C LYS A 170 10.86 -3.87 8.31
N ASN A 171 10.91 -4.78 7.34
CA ASN A 171 9.96 -5.88 7.28
C ASN A 171 10.11 -6.77 8.53
N PRO A 172 9.02 -7.18 9.20
CA PRO A 172 9.08 -8.09 10.35
C PRO A 172 9.83 -9.40 10.06
N ASP A 173 9.82 -9.85 8.80
CA ASP A 173 10.47 -11.09 8.37
C ASP A 173 11.91 -10.91 7.89
N LEU A 174 12.51 -9.72 8.02
CA LEU A 174 13.85 -9.45 7.51
C LEU A 174 14.92 -10.45 8.00
N HIS A 175 14.77 -10.99 9.22
CA HIS A 175 15.66 -11.99 9.81
C HIS A 175 15.11 -13.43 9.72
N GLY A 176 13.98 -13.61 9.04
CA GLY A 176 13.30 -14.87 8.80
C GLY A 176 13.26 -15.22 7.31
N PRO A 177 12.32 -16.09 6.89
CA PRO A 177 12.13 -16.41 5.49
C PRO A 177 11.41 -15.24 4.82
N LEU A 178 12.13 -14.24 4.31
CA LEU A 178 11.57 -13.15 3.51
C LEU A 178 11.96 -13.33 2.05
N THR A 179 10.96 -13.43 1.18
CA THR A 179 11.15 -13.54 -0.27
C THR A 179 10.66 -12.26 -0.95
N TYR A 180 11.54 -11.65 -1.73
CA TYR A 180 11.21 -10.46 -2.52
C TYR A 180 10.70 -10.87 -3.88
N GLU A 181 9.47 -10.47 -4.23
CA GLU A 181 8.95 -10.66 -5.58
C GLU A 181 9.61 -9.65 -6.53
N VAL A 182 9.74 -10.01 -7.81
CA VAL A 182 10.30 -9.11 -8.83
C VAL A 182 9.32 -9.05 -9.99
N GLU A 183 8.80 -7.86 -10.26
CA GLU A 183 7.98 -7.64 -11.45
C GLU A 183 8.92 -7.49 -12.65
N VAL A 184 8.87 -8.43 -13.58
CA VAL A 184 9.70 -8.42 -14.79
C VAL A 184 8.98 -7.81 -16.00
N TYR A 185 7.66 -7.64 -15.90
CA TYR A 185 6.83 -7.11 -16.97
C TYR A 185 5.49 -6.60 -16.41
N GLN A 186 5.04 -5.43 -16.87
CA GLN A 186 3.77 -4.86 -16.44
C GLN A 186 2.59 -5.42 -17.26
N GLY A 187 1.74 -6.21 -16.62
CA GLY A 187 0.52 -6.78 -17.20
C GLY A 187 0.73 -8.07 -18.01
N CYS A 188 -0.29 -8.51 -18.75
CA CYS A 188 -0.18 -9.73 -19.57
C CYS A 188 0.41 -9.41 -20.95
N VAL A 189 1.34 -10.24 -21.42
CA VAL A 189 1.84 -10.19 -22.80
C VAL A 189 0.66 -10.32 -23.76
N ARG A 190 0.49 -9.33 -24.65
CA ARG A 190 -0.50 -9.37 -25.72
C ARG A 190 0.21 -9.40 -27.05
N PHE A 191 -0.05 -10.44 -27.84
CA PHE A 191 0.31 -10.42 -29.25
C PHE A 191 -0.54 -9.36 -29.94
N LYS A 192 0.09 -8.36 -30.54
CA LYS A 192 -0.60 -7.47 -31.47
C LYS A 192 -1.05 -8.32 -32.65
N ARG A 193 -2.36 -8.44 -32.85
CA ARG A 193 -2.94 -8.92 -34.12
C ARG A 193 -3.03 -7.75 -35.09
#